data_AF-A0A961BNN0-F1
#
_entry.id   AF-A0A961BNN0-F1
#
_cell.length_a   1.000
_cell.length_b   1.000
_cell.length_c   1.000
_cell.angle_alpha   90.00
_cell.angle_beta   90.00
_cell.angle_gamma   90.00
#
_symmetry.space_group_name_H-M   'P 1'
#
loop_
_entity.id
_entity.type
_entity.pdbx_description
1 polymer ?
#
loop_
_entity_poly.entity_id
_entity_poly.type
_entity_poly.pdbx_seq_one_letter_code
_entity_poly.pdbx_strand_id
1 'polypeptide(L)' 'MQFTFSAALWLAEVEGASWVFVTLPEDVSDEIEESVPSKGGFGSVRVEVTIGGSVWRTSLFPDTK' A
#
# COMPACT_ATOMS: atom_id res chain seq x y z
N MET A 1 -9.90 -1.96 10.99
CA MET A 1 -10.43 -1.19 9.85
C MET A 1 -10.07 -1.95 8.58
N GLN A 2 -10.95 -1.99 7.59
CA GLN A 2 -10.74 -2.73 6.33
C GLN A 2 -11.23 -1.87 5.17
N PHE A 3 -10.43 -1.81 4.11
CA PHE A 3 -10.75 -1.09 2.88
C PHE A 3 -10.83 -2.06 1.71
N THR A 4 -11.72 -1.79 0.76
CA THR A 4 -11.80 -2.52 -0.50
C THR A 4 -11.84 -1.49 -1.63
N PHE A 5 -10.95 -1.65 -2.61
CA PHE A 5 -10.82 -0.73 -3.73
C PHE A 5 -10.38 -1.50 -4.99
N SER A 6 -10.48 -0.82 -6.14
CA SER A 6 -9.91 -1.30 -7.41
C SER A 6 -8.93 -0.26 -7.91
N ALA A 7 -7.72 -0.70 -8.26
CA ALA A 7 -6.67 0.16 -8.80
C ALA A 7 -5.80 -0.63 -9.78
N ALA A 8 -5.11 0.09 -10.66
CA ALA A 8 -4.18 -0.52 -11.60
C ALA A 8 -2.90 -0.98 -10.89
N LEU A 9 -2.48 -2.21 -11.18
CA LEU A 9 -1.15 -2.67 -10.83
C LEU A 9 -0.14 -2.08 -11.80
N TRP A 10 1.02 -1.68 -11.31
CA TRP A 10 2.10 -1.17 -12.13
C TRP A 10 3.43 -1.82 -11.77
N LEU A 11 4.28 -1.98 -12.79
CA LEU A 11 5.61 -2.54 -12.62
C LEU A 11 6.60 -1.41 -12.39
N ALA A 12 7.39 -1.50 -11.32
CA ALA A 12 8.62 -0.74 -11.22
C ALA A 12 9.73 -1.56 -11.89
N GLU A 13 10.19 -1.07 -13.03
CA GLU A 13 11.34 -1.63 -13.72
C GLU A 13 12.61 -1.10 -13.06
N VAL A 14 13.30 -1.98 -12.34
CA VAL A 14 14.60 -1.70 -11.73
C VAL A 14 15.58 -2.74 -12.24
N GLU A 15 16.82 -2.34 -12.54
CA GLU A 15 17.81 -3.27 -13.09
C GLU A 15 18.03 -4.45 -12.11
N GLY A 16 17.73 -5.67 -12.58
CA GLY A 16 17.85 -6.89 -11.76
C GLY A 16 16.69 -7.18 -10.80
N ALA A 17 15.61 -6.39 -10.78
CA ALA A 17 14.42 -6.67 -9.95
C ALA A 17 13.12 -6.17 -10.59
N SER A 18 12.08 -7.01 -10.55
CA SER A 18 10.72 -6.62 -10.96
C SER A 18 9.84 -6.50 -9.72
N TRP A 19 9.42 -5.28 -9.39
CA TRP A 19 8.47 -5.04 -8.31
C TRP A 19 7.11 -4.70 -8.92
N VAL A 20 6.05 -5.25 -8.33
CA VAL A 20 4.66 -4.89 -8.66
C VAL A 20 4.15 -4.01 -7.53
N PHE A 21 3.61 -2.86 -7.88
CA PHE A 21 3.01 -1.92 -6.95
C PHE A 21 1.55 -1.67 -7.29
N VAL A 22 0.85 -1.15 -6.30
CA VAL A 22 -0.50 -0.61 -6.41
C VAL A 22 -0.52 0.70 -5.64
N THR A 23 -1.07 1.73 -6.25
CA THR A 23 -1.32 3.01 -5.57
C THR A 23 -2.76 2.98 -5.03
N LEU A 24 -2.93 3.35 -3.77
CA LEU A 24 -4.26 3.45 -3.19
C LEU A 24 -5.01 4.67 -3.78
N PRO A 25 -6.34 4.59 -3.95
CA PRO A 25 -7.15 5.78 -4.15
C PRO A 25 -6.94 6.80 -3.02
N GLU A 26 -6.98 8.10 -3.35
CA GLU A 26 -6.69 9.18 -2.41
C GLU A 26 -7.59 9.12 -1.16
N ASP A 27 -8.89 8.87 -1.35
CA ASP A 27 -9.86 8.73 -0.25
C ASP A 27 -9.50 7.61 0.73
N VAL A 28 -8.96 6.50 0.22
CA VAL A 28 -8.52 5.37 1.03
C VAL A 28 -7.22 5.68 1.75
N SER A 29 -6.25 6.30 1.07
CA SER A 29 -4.98 6.67 1.72
C SER A 29 -5.16 7.71 2.81
N ASP A 30 -6.03 8.70 2.60
CA ASP A 30 -6.31 9.76 3.57
C ASP A 30 -6.92 9.18 4.85
N GLU A 31 -7.94 8.33 4.74
CA GLU A 31 -8.57 7.71 5.91
C GLU A 31 -7.58 6.82 6.69
N ILE A 32 -6.70 6.10 5.98
CA ILE A 32 -5.63 5.32 6.62
C ILE A 32 -4.66 6.24 7.35
N GLU A 33 -4.24 7.35 6.74
CA GLU A 33 -3.31 8.29 7.35
C GLU A 33 -3.88 8.92 8.62
N GLU A 34 -5.14 9.34 8.60
CA GLU A 34 -5.82 9.92 9.76
C GLU A 34 -6.02 8.91 10.90
N SER A 35 -6.20 7.63 10.55
CA SER A 35 -6.53 6.57 11.51
C SER A 35 -5.32 5.89 12.13
N VAL A 36 -4.11 6.08 11.59
CA VAL A 36 -2.90 5.40 12.06
C VAL A 36 -2.11 6.29 13.02
N PRO A 37 -2.14 6.01 14.34
CA PRO A 37 -1.55 6.90 15.35
C PRO A 37 -0.02 6.84 15.38
N SER A 38 0.59 5.82 14.79
CA SER A 38 2.05 5.69 14.71
C SER A 38 2.50 5.07 13.40
N LYS A 39 3.49 5.71 12.78
CA LYS A 39 4.12 5.27 11.53
C LYS A 39 5.49 4.66 11.83
N GLY A 40 5.86 3.63 11.08
CA GLY A 40 7.18 2.99 11.14
C GLY A 40 8.28 3.83 10.47
N GLY A 41 9.45 3.21 10.28
CA GLY A 41 10.52 3.81 9.47
C GLY A 41 10.01 4.17 8.07
N PHE A 42 10.49 5.30 7.53
CA PHE A 42 10.07 5.86 6.24
C PHE A 42 8.56 6.18 6.14
N GLY A 43 7.90 6.43 7.28
CA GLY A 43 6.46 6.74 7.30
C GLY A 43 5.57 5.53 7.00
N SER A 44 6.11 4.31 7.05
CA SER A 44 5.39 3.10 6.65
C SER A 44 4.27 2.71 7.62
N VAL A 45 3.21 2.12 7.07
CA VAL A 45 2.10 1.53 7.81
C VAL A 45 2.08 0.03 7.57
N ARG A 46 2.08 -0.78 8.63
CA ARG A 46 1.92 -2.23 8.49
C ARG A 46 0.48 -2.57 8.15
N VAL A 47 0.30 -3.37 7.11
CA VAL A 47 -1.01 -3.79 6.62
C VAL A 47 -1.04 -5.29 6.36
N GLU A 48 -2.23 -5.87 6.43
CA GLU A 48 -2.54 -7.17 5.86
C GLU A 48 -3.38 -6.92 4.61
N VAL A 49 -2.99 -7.54 3.50
CA VAL A 49 -3.62 -7.32 2.20
C VAL A 49 -4.20 -8.62 1.69
N THR A 50 -5.31 -8.50 0.96
CA THR A 50 -5.96 -9.61 0.25
C THR A 50 -6.11 -9.25 -1.21
N ILE A 51 -5.61 -10.11 -2.10
CA ILE A 51 -5.85 -10.00 -3.55
C ILE A 51 -6.30 -11.39 -4.05
N GLY A 52 -7.52 -11.47 -4.59
CA GLY A 52 -8.14 -12.75 -4.92
C GLY A 52 -8.27 -13.63 -3.67
N GLY A 53 -7.68 -14.83 -3.71
CA GLY A 53 -7.64 -15.75 -2.56
C GLY A 53 -6.36 -15.67 -1.71
N SER A 54 -5.42 -14.78 -2.05
CA SER A 54 -4.12 -14.69 -1.38
C SER A 54 -4.13 -13.61 -0.31
N VAL A 55 -3.62 -13.93 0.88
CA VAL A 55 -3.52 -13.01 2.04
C VAL A 55 -2.09 -12.98 2.55
N TRP A 56 -1.52 -11.79 2.75
CA TRP A 56 -0.17 -11.63 3.30
C TRP A 56 0.00 -10.30 4.02
N ARG A 57 1.06 -10.19 4.83
CA ARG A 57 1.43 -8.96 5.52
C ARG A 57 2.51 -8.22 4.76
N THR A 58 2.36 -6.91 4.65
CA THR A 58 3.29 -6.02 3.94
C THR A 58 3.27 -4.63 4.57
N SER A 59 3.98 -3.69 3.97
CA SER A 59 4.01 -2.28 4.35
C SER A 59 3.42 -1.42 3.24
N LEU A 60 2.53 -0.51 3.62
CA LEU A 60 2.12 0.65 2.82
C LEU A 60 3.11 1.78 3.09
N PHE A 61 3.49 2.50 2.03
CA PHE A 61 4.42 3.63 2.12
C PHE A 61 3.74 4.90 1.60
N PRO A 62 3.98 6.07 2.22
CA PRO A 62 3.52 7.34 1.68
C PRO A 62 4.16 7.59 0.32
N ASP A 63 3.38 8.05 -0.64
CA ASP A 63 3.92 8.49 -1.92
C ASP A 63 4.60 9.86 -1.74
N THR A 64 5.68 10.09 -2.48
CA THR A 64 6.49 11.33 -2.37
C THR A 64 6.19 12.33 -3.48
N LYS A 65 5.16 12.10 -4.30
CA LYS A 65 4.72 13.02 -5.35
C LYS A 65 3.57 13.89 -4.90
#